data_AF-A0A3R9PT88-F1
#
_entry.id   AF-A0A3R9PT88-F1
#
_cell.length_a   1.000
_cell.length_b   1.000
_cell.length_c   1.000
_cell.angle_alpha   90.00
_cell.angle_beta   90.00
_cell.angle_gamma   90.00
#
_symmetry.space_group_name_H-M   'P 1'
#
loop_
_entity.id
_entity.type
_entity.pdbx_description
1 polymer ?
#
loop_
_entity_poly.entity_id
_entity_poly.type
_entity_poly.pdbx_seq_one_letter_code
_entity_poly.pdbx_strand_id
1 'polypeptide(L)'
;MSKNAGKERQSEKESGYSNFLIKERLRHELERLKRATGLGFELDVVWMPQDNKLSGEVKGKKIYVYEEDEEKAVETLYHEFFDYAVSRAIEPYRSVLNSLISCLNEMCYRRKEEVVEGLRRFARKEEVSIRERKKEER
;
A
#
# COMPACT_ATOMS: atom_id res chain seq x y z
N MET A 1 -8.71 46.76 -30.83
CA MET A 1 -8.77 45.45 -30.14
C MET A 1 -7.55 45.30 -29.21
N SER A 2 -7.52 45.97 -28.05
CA SER A 2 -6.34 45.96 -27.15
C SER A 2 -6.70 46.15 -25.67
N LYS A 3 -7.79 45.52 -25.19
CA LYS A 3 -8.18 45.56 -23.77
C LYS A 3 -8.01 44.22 -23.02
N ASN A 4 -7.64 43.12 -23.69
CA ASN A 4 -7.52 41.80 -23.04
C ASN A 4 -6.16 41.51 -22.38
N ALA A 5 -5.05 42.03 -22.91
CA ALA A 5 -3.71 41.68 -22.44
C ALA A 5 -3.38 42.15 -21.00
N GLY A 6 -4.06 43.17 -20.49
CA GLY A 6 -3.88 43.66 -19.11
C GLY A 6 -4.63 42.83 -18.06
N LYS A 7 -5.74 42.19 -18.45
CA LYS A 7 -6.61 41.41 -17.56
C LYS A 7 -6.06 40.01 -17.31
N GLU A 8 -5.49 39.38 -18.35
CA GLU A 8 -4.84 38.06 -18.28
C GLU A 8 -3.58 38.09 -17.38
N ARG A 9 -2.78 39.16 -17.43
CA ARG A 9 -1.56 39.31 -16.60
C ARG A 9 -1.84 39.55 -15.12
N GLN A 10 -3.01 40.08 -14.76
CA GLN A 10 -3.42 40.24 -13.37
C GLN A 10 -3.96 38.92 -12.80
N SER A 11 -4.78 38.19 -13.56
CA SER A 11 -5.30 36.87 -13.15
C SER A 11 -4.20 35.81 -12.97
N GLU A 12 -3.16 35.81 -13.82
CA GLU A 12 -2.03 34.88 -13.67
C GLU A 12 -1.18 35.15 -12.41
N LYS A 13 -1.02 36.42 -12.02
CA LYS A 13 -0.30 36.80 -10.81
C LYS A 13 -1.08 36.47 -9.54
N GLU A 14 -2.40 36.70 -9.55
CA GLU A 14 -3.29 36.36 -8.43
C GLU A 14 -3.40 34.85 -8.25
N SER A 15 -3.53 34.09 -9.35
CA SER A 15 -3.50 32.62 -9.33
C SER A 15 -2.17 32.08 -8.81
N GLY A 16 -1.03 32.62 -9.26
CA GLY A 16 0.29 32.23 -8.75
C GLY A 16 0.48 32.49 -7.25
N TYR A 17 -0.07 33.59 -6.74
CA TYR A 17 -0.05 33.92 -5.31
C TYR A 17 -0.93 32.97 -4.48
N SER A 18 -2.15 32.69 -4.93
CA SER A 18 -3.04 31.73 -4.27
C SER A 18 -2.39 30.33 -4.20
N ASN A 19 -1.81 29.90 -5.33
CA ASN A 19 -1.10 28.63 -5.45
C ASN A 19 0.10 28.52 -4.48
N PHE A 20 0.79 29.63 -4.24
CA PHE A 20 1.89 29.68 -3.26
C PHE A 20 1.37 29.57 -1.82
N LEU A 21 0.26 30.23 -1.49
CA LEU A 21 -0.34 30.19 -0.15
C LEU A 21 -0.79 28.78 0.23
N ILE A 22 -1.47 28.05 -0.67
CA ILE A 22 -1.91 26.67 -0.40
C ILE A 22 -0.70 25.75 -0.17
N LYS A 23 0.34 25.86 -1.00
CA LYS A 23 1.59 25.09 -0.83
C LYS A 23 2.21 25.32 0.53
N GLU A 24 2.34 26.58 0.93
CA GLU A 24 2.96 26.92 2.21
C GLU A 24 2.07 26.51 3.40
N ARG A 25 0.75 26.63 3.25
CA ARG A 25 -0.19 26.15 4.25
C ARG A 25 -0.04 24.65 4.48
N LEU A 26 -0.04 23.85 3.41
CA LEU A 26 0.14 22.39 3.50
C LEU A 26 1.47 22.01 4.15
N ARG A 27 2.56 22.71 3.82
CA ARG A 27 3.86 22.49 4.45
C ARG A 27 3.82 22.78 5.94
N HIS A 28 3.26 23.92 6.32
CA HIS A 28 3.13 24.29 7.72
C HIS A 28 2.28 23.28 8.51
N GLU A 29 1.17 22.83 7.92
CA GLU A 29 0.29 21.83 8.51
C GLU A 29 1.00 20.48 8.68
N LEU A 30 1.72 19.99 7.66
CA LEU A 30 2.51 18.76 7.76
C LEU A 30 3.57 18.86 8.88
N GLU A 31 4.29 19.98 8.96
CA GLU A 31 5.28 20.20 10.00
C GLU A 31 4.65 20.27 11.40
N ARG A 32 3.42 20.81 11.52
CA ARG A 32 2.66 20.76 12.77
C ARG A 32 2.31 19.33 13.15
N LEU A 33 1.84 18.51 12.21
CA LEU A 33 1.53 17.09 12.45
C LEU A 33 2.77 16.31 12.89
N LYS A 34 3.89 16.47 12.21
CA LYS A 34 5.17 15.82 12.57
C LYS A 34 5.56 16.14 14.01
N ARG A 35 5.55 17.42 14.39
CA ARG A 35 5.88 17.84 15.76
C ARG A 35 4.89 17.34 16.79
N ALA A 36 3.59 17.39 16.50
CA ALA A 36 2.55 17.00 17.45
C ALA A 36 2.52 15.49 17.70
N THR A 37 2.79 14.69 16.67
CA THR A 37 2.71 13.22 16.75
C THR A 37 4.06 12.55 17.00
N GLY A 38 5.17 13.21 16.66
CA GLY A 38 6.49 12.60 16.65
C GLY A 38 6.68 11.57 15.52
N LEU A 39 5.82 11.59 14.49
CA LEU A 39 5.80 10.61 13.39
C LEU A 39 6.01 11.30 12.03
N GLY A 40 6.41 10.50 11.03
CA GLY A 40 6.42 10.94 9.63
C GLY A 40 7.44 12.04 9.31
N PHE A 41 8.53 12.18 10.07
CA PHE A 41 9.58 13.18 9.84
C PHE A 41 10.23 13.05 8.45
N GLU A 42 10.20 11.86 7.88
CA GLU A 42 10.66 11.56 6.53
C GLU A 42 9.73 12.02 5.41
N LEU A 43 8.49 12.41 5.73
CA LEU A 43 7.47 12.76 4.74
C LEU A 43 7.64 14.21 4.27
N ASP A 44 7.47 14.42 2.97
CA ASP A 44 7.28 15.75 2.38
C ASP A 44 5.89 15.87 1.77
N VAL A 45 5.36 17.09 1.65
CA VAL A 45 4.10 17.35 0.94
C VAL A 45 4.35 18.01 -0.42
N VAL A 46 3.62 17.54 -1.43
CA VAL A 46 3.61 18.08 -2.78
C VAL A 46 2.17 18.40 -3.17
N TRP A 47 1.89 19.68 -3.36
CA TRP A 47 0.62 20.10 -3.94
C TRP A 47 0.74 20.15 -5.47
N MET A 48 -0.10 19.36 -6.13
CA MET A 48 -0.13 19.20 -7.58
C MET A 48 -1.59 19.11 -8.02
N PRO A 49 -2.31 20.25 -8.11
CA PRO A 49 -3.74 20.24 -8.40
C PRO A 49 -4.03 19.58 -9.75
N GLN A 50 -4.96 18.62 -9.77
CA GLN A 50 -5.37 17.90 -10.99
C GLN A 50 -6.78 17.37 -10.80
N ASP A 51 -7.53 17.35 -11.89
CA ASP A 51 -8.82 16.65 -11.96
C ASP A 51 -8.55 15.15 -12.03
N ASN A 52 -8.50 14.52 -10.85
CA ASN A 52 -8.28 13.09 -10.68
C ASN A 52 -9.39 12.50 -9.79
N LYS A 53 -9.59 11.18 -9.86
CA LYS A 53 -10.50 10.48 -8.94
C LYS A 53 -10.00 10.45 -7.50
N LEU A 54 -8.71 10.72 -7.29
CA LEU A 54 -8.07 10.73 -5.98
C LEU A 54 -7.88 12.17 -5.52
N SER A 55 -8.18 12.42 -4.25
CA SER A 55 -7.89 13.71 -3.59
C SER A 55 -6.42 13.81 -3.17
N GLY A 56 -5.79 12.67 -2.82
CA GLY A 56 -4.38 12.57 -2.49
C GLY A 56 -3.86 11.13 -2.53
N GLU A 57 -2.56 10.97 -2.33
CA GLU A 57 -1.92 9.67 -2.13
C GLU A 57 -0.53 9.80 -1.51
N VAL A 58 -0.09 8.77 -0.78
CA VAL A 58 1.31 8.65 -0.33
C VAL A 58 2.13 7.77 -1.26
N LYS A 59 3.15 8.35 -1.89
CA LYS A 59 4.12 7.64 -2.74
C LYS A 59 5.52 7.75 -2.15
N GLY A 60 5.98 6.66 -1.55
CA GLY A 60 7.28 6.58 -0.89
C GLY A 60 7.32 7.49 0.33
N LYS A 61 8.06 8.61 0.23
CA LYS A 61 8.23 9.61 1.29
C LYS A 61 7.51 10.93 0.99
N LYS A 62 6.57 10.92 0.04
CA LYS A 62 5.88 12.13 -0.40
C LYS A 62 4.37 11.93 -0.33
N ILE A 63 3.69 12.86 0.32
CA ILE A 63 2.24 13.01 0.28
C ILE A 63 1.91 13.94 -0.89
N TYR A 64 1.19 13.41 -1.87
CA TYR A 64 0.67 14.19 -2.98
C TYR A 64 -0.76 14.61 -2.68
N VAL A 65 -1.05 15.89 -2.87
CA VAL A 65 -2.39 16.46 -2.69
C VAL A 65 -2.83 17.09 -4.00
N TYR A 66 -4.01 16.67 -4.47
CA TYR A 66 -4.56 17.00 -5.79
C TYR A 66 -5.74 17.97 -5.74
N GLU A 67 -6.31 18.21 -4.56
CA GLU A 67 -7.39 19.17 -4.34
C GLU A 67 -6.93 20.61 -4.59
N GLU A 68 -7.69 21.37 -5.39
CA GLU A 68 -7.45 22.81 -5.65
C GLU A 68 -7.92 23.72 -4.52
N ASP A 69 -8.97 23.31 -3.82
CA ASP A 69 -9.53 24.04 -2.69
C ASP A 69 -8.64 23.88 -1.45
N GLU A 70 -8.31 24.99 -0.79
CA GLU A 70 -7.36 25.00 0.34
C GLU A 70 -7.84 24.11 1.50
N GLU A 71 -9.11 24.20 1.87
CA GLU A 71 -9.66 23.47 3.01
C GLU A 71 -9.67 21.97 2.73
N LYS A 72 -10.12 21.57 1.54
CA LYS A 72 -10.09 20.17 1.10
C LYS A 72 -8.67 19.62 0.97
N ALA A 73 -7.73 20.43 0.49
CA ALA A 73 -6.33 20.05 0.38
C ALA A 73 -5.74 19.74 1.77
N VAL A 74 -6.06 20.56 2.78
CA VAL A 74 -5.62 20.34 4.17
C VAL A 74 -6.29 19.10 4.76
N GLU A 75 -7.59 18.89 4.53
CA GLU A 75 -8.29 17.69 4.98
C GLU A 75 -7.67 16.42 4.38
N THR A 76 -7.38 16.46 3.08
CA THR A 76 -6.69 15.37 2.37
C THR A 76 -5.31 15.10 2.98
N LEU A 77 -4.51 16.14 3.23
CA LEU A 77 -3.21 15.99 3.87
C LEU A 77 -3.31 15.26 5.22
N TYR A 78 -4.31 15.60 6.04
CA TYR A 78 -4.53 14.92 7.32
C TYR A 78 -4.88 13.44 7.11
N HIS A 79 -5.79 13.15 6.18
CA HIS A 79 -6.18 11.78 5.87
C HIS A 79 -4.96 10.93 5.47
N GLU A 80 -4.19 11.39 4.49
CA GLU A 80 -3.01 10.69 3.99
C GLU A 80 -1.92 10.52 5.05
N PHE A 81 -1.70 11.54 5.90
CA PHE A 81 -0.73 11.45 6.99
C PHE A 81 -1.13 10.39 8.03
N PHE A 82 -2.40 10.38 8.43
CA PHE A 82 -2.89 9.42 9.42
C PHE A 82 -2.93 8.01 8.87
N ASP A 83 -3.38 7.83 7.62
CA ASP A 83 -3.36 6.52 6.97
C ASP A 83 -1.93 5.97 6.85
N TYR A 84 -0.97 6.82 6.48
CA TYR A 84 0.45 6.46 6.48
C TYR A 84 0.92 6.00 7.87
N ALA A 85 0.66 6.79 8.91
CA ALA A 85 1.12 6.49 10.27
C ALA A 85 0.52 5.17 10.79
N VAL A 86 -0.78 4.97 10.59
CA VAL A 86 -1.50 3.75 10.98
C VAL A 86 -0.99 2.55 10.18
N SER A 87 -0.83 2.69 8.85
CA SER A 87 -0.30 1.64 7.99
C SER A 87 1.10 1.21 8.42
N ARG A 88 1.99 2.15 8.77
CA ARG A 88 3.34 1.85 9.29
C ARG A 88 3.32 1.12 10.62
N ALA A 89 2.36 1.42 11.50
CA ALA A 89 2.20 0.71 12.76
C ALA A 89 1.69 -0.73 12.55
N ILE A 90 0.82 -0.95 11.55
CA ILE A 90 0.23 -2.26 11.26
C ILE A 90 1.18 -3.18 10.47
N GLU A 91 1.99 -2.63 9.57
CA GLU A 91 2.78 -3.40 8.61
C GLU A 91 3.70 -4.48 9.23
N PRO A 92 4.39 -4.25 10.36
CA PRO A 92 5.19 -5.31 11.01
C PRO A 92 4.36 -6.54 11.39
N TYR A 93 3.15 -6.34 11.91
CA TYR A 93 2.25 -7.44 12.28
C TYR A 93 1.80 -8.21 11.05
N ARG A 94 1.44 -7.50 9.97
CA ARG A 94 1.07 -8.09 8.69
C ARG A 94 2.22 -8.95 8.12
N SER A 95 3.45 -8.43 8.18
CA SER A 95 4.65 -9.13 7.71
C SER A 95 4.92 -10.42 8.49
N VAL A 96 4.81 -10.38 9.82
CA VAL A 96 4.98 -11.55 10.69
C VAL A 96 3.89 -12.60 10.42
N LEU A 97 2.64 -12.19 10.33
CA LEU A 97 1.52 -13.11 10.06
C LEU A 97 1.65 -13.78 8.70
N ASN A 98 2.04 -13.04 7.66
CA ASN A 98 2.28 -13.60 6.33
C ASN A 98 3.43 -14.62 6.34
N SER A 99 4.49 -14.35 7.10
CA SER A 99 5.61 -15.27 7.27
C SER A 99 5.20 -16.55 7.99
N LEU A 100 4.38 -16.43 9.04
CA LEU A 100 3.84 -17.58 9.77
C LEU A 100 2.94 -18.44 8.87
N ILE A 101 2.04 -17.81 8.11
CA ILE A 101 1.19 -18.49 7.14
C ILE A 101 2.04 -19.26 6.12
N SER A 102 3.07 -18.64 5.56
CA SER A 102 3.98 -19.28 4.60
C SER A 102 4.66 -20.51 5.21
N CYS A 103 5.20 -20.38 6.43
CA CYS A 103 5.86 -21.47 7.14
C CYS A 103 4.91 -22.65 7.41
N LEU A 104 3.70 -22.37 7.92
CA LEU A 104 2.69 -23.40 8.17
C LEU A 104 2.27 -24.11 6.88
N ASN A 105 2.10 -23.37 5.78
CA ASN A 105 1.76 -23.97 4.49
C ASN A 105 2.84 -24.93 4.00
N GLU A 106 4.12 -24.57 4.14
CA GLU A 106 5.22 -25.46 3.81
C GLU A 106 5.23 -26.73 4.68
N MET A 107 5.04 -26.58 6.00
CA MET A 107 4.99 -27.72 6.92
C MET A 107 3.84 -28.67 6.57
N CYS A 108 2.63 -28.12 6.34
CA CYS A 108 1.46 -28.87 5.93
C CYS A 108 1.71 -29.62 4.62
N TYR A 109 2.30 -28.95 3.63
CA TYR A 109 2.64 -29.58 2.35
C TYR A 109 3.61 -30.75 2.54
N ARG A 110 4.72 -30.54 3.28
CA ARG A 110 5.71 -31.61 3.55
C ARG A 110 5.07 -32.81 4.25
N ARG A 111 4.28 -32.56 5.30
CA ARG A 111 3.60 -33.62 6.06
C ARG A 111 2.60 -34.40 5.19
N LYS A 112 1.87 -33.70 4.34
CA LYS A 112 0.94 -34.32 3.37
C LYS A 112 1.71 -35.22 2.39
N GLU A 113 2.83 -34.76 1.83
CA GLU A 113 3.65 -35.56 0.91
C GLU A 113 4.26 -36.79 1.59
N GLU A 114 4.72 -36.69 2.85
CA GLU A 114 5.19 -37.85 3.63
C GLU A 114 4.11 -38.93 3.75
N VAL A 115 2.87 -38.54 4.08
CA VAL A 115 1.74 -39.45 4.20
C VAL A 115 1.40 -40.07 2.85
N VAL A 116 1.30 -39.26 1.79
CA VAL A 116 1.02 -39.73 0.43
C VAL A 116 2.05 -40.75 -0.02
N GLU A 117 3.34 -40.50 0.21
CA GLU A 117 4.40 -41.43 -0.16
C GLU A 117 4.32 -42.74 0.65
N GLY A 118 3.98 -42.67 1.94
CA GLY A 118 3.69 -43.85 2.75
C GLY A 118 2.55 -44.70 2.18
N LEU A 119 1.44 -44.07 1.80
CA LEU A 119 0.30 -44.74 1.18
C LEU A 119 0.63 -45.35 -0.18
N ARG A 120 1.41 -44.65 -1.01
CA ARG A 120 1.88 -45.18 -2.31
C ARG A 120 2.75 -46.43 -2.14
N ARG A 121 3.64 -46.44 -1.13
CA ARG A 121 4.45 -47.61 -0.81
C ARG A 121 3.59 -48.79 -0.35
N PHE A 122 2.57 -48.53 0.48
CA PHE A 122 1.61 -49.56 0.89
C PHE A 122 0.87 -50.15 -0.31
N ALA A 123 0.26 -49.29 -1.15
CA ALA A 123 -0.51 -49.74 -2.32
C ALA A 123 0.34 -50.59 -3.29
N ARG A 124 1.60 -50.20 -3.54
CA ARG A 124 2.52 -50.99 -4.38
C ARG A 124 2.81 -52.38 -3.82
N LYS A 125 2.98 -52.51 -2.49
CA LYS A 125 3.23 -53.81 -1.86
C LYS A 125 2.02 -54.72 -1.97
N GLU A 126 0.82 -54.18 -1.76
CA GLU A 126 -0.43 -54.94 -1.93
C GLU A 126 -0.60 -55.44 -3.36
N GLU A 127 -0.29 -54.62 -4.37
CA GLU A 127 -0.34 -55.04 -5.78
C GLU A 127 0.61 -56.21 -6.09
N VAL A 128 1.83 -56.22 -5.52
CA VAL A 128 2.81 -57.31 -5.71
C VAL A 128 2.33 -58.59 -5.04
N SER A 129 1.90 -58.51 -3.77
CA SER A 129 1.34 -59.64 -3.00
C SER A 129 0.16 -60.29 -3.71
N ILE A 130 -0.75 -59.48 -4.27
CA ILE A 130 -1.91 -60.00 -5.04
C ILE A 130 -1.45 -60.73 -6.31
N ARG A 131 -0.41 -60.25 -7.00
CA ARG A 131 0.11 -60.89 -8.22
C ARG A 131 0.83 -62.21 -7.93
N GLU A 132 1.52 -62.31 -6.80
CA GLU A 132 2.22 -63.53 -6.39
C GLU A 132 1.24 -64.65 -6.06
N ARG A 133 0.19 -64.39 -5.27
CA ARG A 133 -0.87 -65.38 -4.98
C ARG A 133 -1.54 -65.90 -6.24
N LYS A 134 -1.82 -65.04 -7.22
CA LYS A 134 -2.41 -65.44 -8.51
C LYS A 134 -1.50 -66.30 -9.39
N LYS A 135 -0.18 -66.32 -9.15
CA LYS A 135 0.76 -67.20 -9.85
C LYS A 135 0.85 -68.59 -9.22
N GLU A 136 0.69 -68.69 -7.89
CA GLU A 136 0.71 -69.97 -7.17
C GLU A 136 -0.57 -70.80 -7.39
N GLU A 137 -1.67 -70.16 -7.79
CA GLU A 137 -2.95 -70.81 -8.12
C GLU A 137 -3.06 -71.30 -9.58
N ARG A 138 -1.99 -71.19 -10.38
CA ARG A 138 -1.93 -71.66 -11.79
C ARG A 138 -0.96 -72.81 -11.96
#